data_AF-A0A849WAU4-F1
#
_entry.id   AF-A0A849WAU4-F1
#
_cell.length_a   1.000
_cell.length_b   1.000
_cell.length_c   1.000
_cell.angle_alpha   90.00
_cell.angle_beta   90.00
_cell.angle_gamma   90.00
#
_symmetry.space_group_name_H-M   'P 1'
#
loop_
_entity.id
_entity.type
_entity.pdbx_description
1 polymer ?
#
loop_
_entity_poly.entity_id
_entity_poly.type
_entity_poly.pdbx_seq_one_letter_code
_entity_poly.pdbx_strand_id
1 'polypeptide(L)'
;MIIKKYTYLQHSNKPQMWKIEQCQFHPELNLIVGKNASGKTRIVNTINNLGGLLSGGRIGSGNWEIVFQKDQKTEIQYSLSIENYQVLKETFIENEQIRLERDSSGKGTIWAEKLQQKIEFQIETHELAAVKKCDSIQHPFLSALSQWSSFLRTYRFATDFGRNTMAIIVNSTGTETREEDFDKDPDKIIALYNDAIKQWGSRFFEEIKKDMQFLNYNLKEITIESVGKIQAPPASLYAFHIQEEDLEYKIPQREISQGMFRALALIIHLNYLQFSSSAQSCILIDDIGEGLDFERSSRLIKLILKKFSSKDNVSPVQIFMTSNDRFVMNAIPLDYWLLIDRIPGGMNIFSKKNSPEMFEEFEFTGLNNFDFLASEYFKG
;
A
#
# COMPACT_ATOMS: atom_id res chain seq x y z
N MET A 1 -10.19 -7.04 -5.93
CA MET A 1 -10.95 -5.77 -5.88
C MET A 1 -9.97 -4.62 -5.97
N ILE A 2 -10.20 -3.68 -6.89
CA ILE A 2 -9.32 -2.52 -7.17
C ILE A 2 -10.08 -1.22 -6.97
N ILE A 3 -9.38 -0.12 -6.69
CA ILE A 3 -9.96 1.23 -6.62
C ILE A 3 -10.05 1.81 -8.04
N LYS A 4 -11.24 2.22 -8.47
CA LYS A 4 -11.47 2.91 -9.76
C LYS A 4 -11.48 4.42 -9.61
N LYS A 5 -12.22 4.93 -8.64
CA LYS A 5 -12.35 6.37 -8.38
C LYS A 5 -12.11 6.65 -6.90
N TYR A 6 -11.51 7.80 -6.64
CA TYR A 6 -11.16 8.23 -5.30
C TYR A 6 -11.32 9.74 -5.18
N THR A 7 -12.07 10.16 -4.16
CA THR A 7 -12.19 11.56 -3.73
C THR A 7 -12.01 11.60 -2.22
N TYR A 8 -11.35 12.65 -1.74
CA TYR A 8 -11.13 12.83 -0.31
C TYR A 8 -11.26 14.28 0.11
N LEU A 9 -11.84 14.52 1.28
CA LEU A 9 -11.96 15.84 1.88
C LEU A 9 -11.72 15.75 3.39
N GLN A 10 -10.93 16.67 3.93
CA GLN A 10 -10.69 16.80 5.37
C GLN A 10 -10.98 18.24 5.82
N HIS A 11 -11.53 18.38 7.02
CA HIS A 11 -11.83 19.67 7.65
C HIS A 11 -12.63 20.62 6.75
N SER A 12 -13.76 20.13 6.24
CA SER A 12 -14.66 20.91 5.39
C SER A 12 -15.03 22.25 6.05
N ASN A 13 -15.05 23.34 5.28
CA ASN A 13 -15.38 24.69 5.72
C ASN A 13 -14.49 25.25 6.85
N LYS A 14 -13.28 24.71 7.04
CA LYS A 14 -12.30 25.19 8.03
C LYS A 14 -11.02 25.67 7.35
N PRO A 15 -10.20 26.53 7.98
CA PRO A 15 -8.91 26.96 7.42
C PRO A 15 -7.95 25.81 7.11
N GLN A 16 -8.08 24.68 7.81
CA GLN A 16 -7.30 23.46 7.60
C GLN A 16 -7.86 22.56 6.49
N MET A 17 -8.85 23.03 5.73
CA MET A 17 -9.48 22.27 4.66
C MET A 17 -8.44 21.73 3.70
N TRP A 18 -8.57 20.45 3.39
CA TRP A 18 -7.73 19.82 2.39
C TRP A 18 -8.51 18.80 1.57
N LYS A 19 -8.41 18.89 0.24
CA LYS A 19 -9.11 17.99 -0.68
C LYS A 19 -8.20 17.35 -1.73
N ILE A 20 -8.57 16.13 -2.10
CA ILE A 20 -8.16 15.47 -3.33
C ILE A 20 -9.38 15.50 -4.23
N GLU A 21 -9.30 16.23 -5.34
CA GLU A 21 -10.34 16.19 -6.38
C GLU A 21 -10.49 14.78 -6.93
N GLN A 22 -11.67 14.47 -7.46
CA GLN A 22 -11.96 13.12 -7.96
C GLN A 22 -10.92 12.70 -8.99
N CYS A 23 -10.22 11.61 -8.69
CA CYS A 23 -9.24 11.02 -9.58
C CYS A 23 -9.65 9.59 -9.96
N GLN A 24 -9.21 9.17 -11.14
CA GLN A 24 -9.39 7.81 -11.63
C GLN A 24 -8.05 7.09 -11.63
N PHE A 25 -8.07 5.85 -11.16
CA PHE A 25 -6.88 5.03 -11.07
C PHE A 25 -6.82 4.00 -12.20
N HIS A 26 -5.60 3.66 -12.59
CA HIS A 26 -5.30 2.52 -13.43
C HIS A 26 -5.47 1.22 -12.62
N PRO A 27 -6.00 0.13 -13.22
CA PRO A 27 -6.23 -1.13 -12.52
C PRO A 27 -4.96 -1.82 -12.01
N GLU A 28 -3.84 -1.61 -12.70
CA GLU A 28 -2.55 -2.27 -12.39
C GLU A 28 -1.60 -1.34 -11.63
N LEU A 29 -1.10 -0.25 -12.25
CA LEU A 29 -0.11 0.63 -11.64
C LEU A 29 -0.50 2.11 -11.69
N ASN A 30 -0.27 2.82 -10.60
CA ASN A 30 -0.46 4.25 -10.46
C ASN A 30 0.81 4.90 -9.88
N LEU A 31 1.61 5.55 -10.73
CA LEU A 31 2.75 6.36 -10.30
C LEU A 31 2.27 7.79 -10.01
N ILE A 32 2.25 8.14 -8.74
CA ILE A 32 1.91 9.47 -8.24
C ILE A 32 3.18 10.34 -8.27
N VAL A 33 3.20 11.33 -9.16
CA VAL A 33 4.33 12.23 -9.36
C VAL A 33 3.96 13.67 -9.04
N GLY A 34 4.94 14.48 -8.68
CA GLY A 34 4.74 15.89 -8.36
C GLY A 34 5.97 16.46 -7.68
N LYS A 35 6.06 17.80 -7.66
CA LYS A 35 7.15 18.51 -6.96
C LYS A 35 7.26 18.09 -5.48
N ASN A 36 8.40 18.37 -4.87
CA ASN A 36 8.56 18.15 -3.42
C ASN A 36 7.49 18.90 -2.65
N ALA A 37 6.98 18.28 -1.58
CA ALA A 37 5.88 18.81 -0.77
C ALA A 37 4.58 19.12 -1.53
N SER A 38 4.30 18.44 -2.66
CA SER A 38 3.03 18.58 -3.40
C SER A 38 1.85 17.83 -2.79
N GLY A 39 2.10 16.83 -1.93
CA GLY A 39 1.05 16.03 -1.28
C GLY A 39 1.01 14.55 -1.68
N LYS A 40 2.00 14.03 -2.44
CA LYS A 40 2.10 12.62 -2.86
C LYS A 40 1.86 11.62 -1.71
N THR A 41 2.68 11.70 -0.66
CA THR A 41 2.58 10.90 0.56
C THR A 41 1.20 10.98 1.21
N ARG A 42 0.53 12.13 1.12
CA ARG A 42 -0.79 12.33 1.72
C ARG A 42 -1.87 11.52 1.00
N ILE A 43 -1.79 11.33 -0.32
CA ILE A 43 -2.70 10.42 -1.05
C ILE A 43 -2.54 8.99 -0.54
N VAL A 44 -1.30 8.49 -0.46
CA VAL A 44 -1.02 7.15 0.07
C VAL A 44 -1.54 7.00 1.50
N ASN A 45 -1.36 8.03 2.34
CA ASN A 45 -1.86 8.03 3.70
C ASN A 45 -3.38 7.95 3.77
N THR A 46 -4.11 8.68 2.92
CA THR A 46 -5.58 8.71 2.99
C THR A 46 -6.18 7.39 2.51
N ILE A 47 -5.54 6.66 1.60
CA ILE A 47 -5.91 5.29 1.23
C ILE A 47 -5.57 4.31 2.37
N ASN A 48 -4.35 4.37 2.90
CA ASN A 48 -3.91 3.51 4.01
C ASN A 48 -4.79 3.68 5.26
N ASN A 49 -5.16 4.92 5.58
CA ASN A 49 -6.03 5.23 6.72
C ASN A 49 -7.40 4.58 6.54
N LEU A 50 -7.98 4.62 5.34
CA LEU A 50 -9.24 3.93 5.10
C LEU A 50 -9.10 2.41 5.27
N GLY A 51 -8.02 1.81 4.77
CA GLY A 51 -7.72 0.40 5.02
C GLY A 51 -7.70 0.09 6.52
N GLY A 52 -6.98 0.90 7.30
CA GLY A 52 -6.95 0.79 8.76
C GLY A 52 -8.34 0.88 9.41
N LEU A 53 -9.19 1.80 8.97
CA LEU A 53 -10.57 1.94 9.46
C LEU A 53 -11.41 0.70 9.16
N LEU A 54 -11.33 0.18 7.93
CA LEU A 54 -12.07 -1.01 7.48
C LEU A 54 -11.55 -2.32 8.10
N SER A 55 -10.32 -2.33 8.59
CA SER A 55 -9.76 -3.40 9.43
C SER A 55 -10.14 -3.29 10.91
N GLY A 56 -11.01 -2.34 11.30
CA GLY A 56 -11.45 -2.14 12.68
C GLY A 56 -10.51 -1.27 13.52
N GLY A 57 -9.60 -0.54 12.89
CA GLY A 57 -8.74 0.43 13.55
C GLY A 57 -9.51 1.61 14.16
N ARG A 58 -8.81 2.43 14.94
CA ARG A 58 -9.42 3.60 15.60
C ARG A 58 -9.87 4.62 14.56
N ILE A 59 -11.09 5.13 14.73
CA ILE A 59 -11.61 6.18 13.86
C ILE A 59 -10.86 7.49 14.05
N GLY A 60 -10.75 8.26 12.97
CA GLY A 60 -10.06 9.55 12.94
C GLY A 60 -10.98 10.66 12.47
N SER A 61 -10.57 11.39 11.44
CA SER A 61 -11.43 12.37 10.74
C SER A 61 -11.07 12.42 9.27
N GLY A 62 -12.08 12.56 8.42
CA GLY A 62 -11.95 12.58 6.96
C GLY A 62 -13.25 12.18 6.29
N ASN A 63 -13.36 12.54 5.02
CA ASN A 63 -14.47 12.19 4.15
C ASN A 63 -13.90 11.46 2.94
N TRP A 64 -14.31 10.21 2.76
CA TRP A 64 -13.91 9.34 1.66
C TRP A 64 -15.12 9.07 0.78
N GLU A 65 -14.93 9.23 -0.52
CA GLU A 65 -15.87 8.76 -1.55
C GLU A 65 -15.06 7.90 -2.50
N ILE A 66 -15.35 6.60 -2.53
CA ILE A 66 -14.55 5.62 -3.27
C ILE A 66 -15.44 4.69 -4.07
N VAL A 67 -14.99 4.43 -5.29
CA VAL A 67 -15.57 3.41 -6.16
C VAL A 67 -14.57 2.29 -6.35
N PHE A 68 -14.94 1.08 -5.96
CA PHE A 68 -14.18 -0.15 -6.18
C PHE A 68 -14.77 -0.96 -7.34
N GLN A 69 -13.90 -1.58 -8.14
CA GLN A 69 -14.28 -2.70 -9.01
C GLN A 69 -13.94 -4.00 -8.30
N LYS A 70 -14.97 -4.76 -7.90
CA LYS A 70 -14.78 -6.05 -7.22
C LYS A 70 -14.39 -7.14 -8.22
N ASP A 71 -15.12 -7.22 -9.34
CA ASP A 71 -14.94 -8.14 -10.47
C ASP A 71 -15.42 -7.45 -11.77
N GLN A 72 -15.51 -8.12 -12.92
CA GLN A 72 -15.89 -7.49 -14.19
C GLN A 72 -17.29 -6.83 -14.20
N LYS A 73 -18.20 -7.24 -13.31
CA LYS A 73 -19.60 -6.79 -13.32
C LYS A 73 -19.98 -6.01 -12.07
N THR A 74 -19.27 -6.22 -10.97
CA THR A 74 -19.65 -5.68 -9.67
C THR A 74 -18.87 -4.40 -9.35
N GLU A 75 -19.59 -3.29 -9.24
CA GLU A 75 -19.08 -2.02 -8.74
C GLU A 75 -19.61 -1.76 -7.32
N ILE A 76 -18.71 -1.36 -6.42
CA ILE A 76 -19.03 -0.99 -5.03
C ILE A 76 -18.68 0.48 -4.84
N GLN A 77 -19.64 1.27 -4.38
CA GLN A 77 -19.39 2.65 -3.94
C GLN A 77 -19.47 2.69 -2.42
N TYR A 78 -18.42 3.20 -1.79
CA TYR A 78 -18.35 3.36 -0.34
C TYR A 78 -18.08 4.83 0.00
N SER A 79 -18.99 5.40 0.78
CA SER A 79 -18.96 6.78 1.26
C SER A 79 -18.82 6.77 2.78
N LEU A 80 -17.82 7.46 3.32
CA LEU A 80 -17.60 7.53 4.76
C LEU A 80 -17.20 8.94 5.16
N SER A 81 -17.97 9.56 6.06
CA SER A 81 -17.69 10.90 6.59
C SER A 81 -17.52 10.82 8.10
N ILE A 82 -16.36 11.24 8.60
CA ILE A 82 -16.02 11.21 10.01
C ILE A 82 -15.49 12.59 10.43
N GLU A 83 -16.03 13.13 11.50
CA GLU A 83 -15.54 14.34 12.13
C GLU A 83 -15.54 14.19 13.65
N ASN A 84 -14.51 14.73 14.32
CA ASN A 84 -14.39 14.69 15.79
C ASN A 84 -14.59 13.27 16.37
N TYR A 85 -14.02 12.25 15.70
CA TYR A 85 -14.16 10.86 16.11
C TYR A 85 -15.63 10.37 16.15
N GLN A 86 -16.48 10.91 15.28
CA GLN A 86 -17.86 10.46 15.10
C GLN A 86 -18.15 10.29 13.62
N VAL A 87 -18.80 9.19 13.26
CA VAL A 87 -19.22 8.95 11.89
C VAL A 87 -20.51 9.72 11.63
N LEU A 88 -20.44 10.68 10.71
CA LEU A 88 -21.56 11.54 10.32
C LEU A 88 -22.43 10.90 9.24
N LYS A 89 -21.79 10.13 8.35
CA LYS A 89 -22.43 9.43 7.24
C LYS A 89 -21.62 8.19 6.89
N GLU A 90 -22.29 7.10 6.64
CA GLU A 90 -21.70 5.90 6.03
C GLU A 90 -22.69 5.30 5.04
N THR A 91 -22.23 5.00 3.83
CA THR A 91 -23.06 4.44 2.77
C THR A 91 -22.28 3.37 2.01
N PHE A 92 -22.92 2.25 1.73
CA PHE A 92 -22.43 1.20 0.83
C PHE A 92 -23.47 0.94 -0.24
N ILE A 93 -23.06 1.11 -1.50
CA ILE A 93 -23.85 0.87 -2.69
C ILE A 93 -23.18 -0.23 -3.49
N GLU A 94 -23.92 -1.26 -3.86
CA GLU A 94 -23.45 -2.31 -4.77
C GLU A 94 -24.37 -2.33 -6.00
N ASN A 95 -23.79 -2.16 -7.18
CA ASN A 95 -24.54 -2.12 -8.45
C ASN A 95 -25.75 -1.16 -8.39
N GLU A 96 -25.51 0.08 -7.97
CA GLU A 96 -26.51 1.16 -7.83
C GLU A 96 -27.57 0.93 -6.74
N GLN A 97 -27.52 -0.17 -6.00
CA GLN A 97 -28.43 -0.45 -4.89
C GLN A 97 -27.80 -0.10 -3.55
N ILE A 98 -28.46 0.76 -2.76
CA ILE A 98 -28.05 1.07 -1.38
C ILE A 98 -28.27 -0.16 -0.51
N ARG A 99 -27.18 -0.80 -0.07
CA ARG A 99 -27.20 -1.97 0.83
C ARG A 99 -26.98 -1.60 2.28
N LEU A 100 -26.31 -0.48 2.56
CA LEU A 100 -26.12 0.06 3.91
C LEU A 100 -26.13 1.57 3.83
N GLU A 101 -26.87 2.22 4.72
CA GLU A 101 -26.77 3.65 4.97
C GLU A 101 -27.03 3.96 6.43
N ARG A 102 -26.34 4.95 7.00
CA ARG A 102 -26.63 5.48 8.32
C ARG A 102 -26.26 6.95 8.45
N ASP A 103 -26.87 7.59 9.43
CA ASP A 103 -26.64 8.99 9.80
C ASP A 103 -25.76 9.15 11.05
N SER A 104 -25.54 10.41 11.44
CA SER A 104 -24.73 10.81 12.59
C SER A 104 -25.24 10.34 13.96
N SER A 105 -26.51 9.91 14.07
CA SER A 105 -27.06 9.34 15.30
C SER A 105 -26.70 7.85 15.48
N GLY A 106 -26.03 7.26 14.48
CA GLY A 106 -25.72 5.84 14.43
C GLY A 106 -26.88 4.97 13.94
N LYS A 107 -28.04 5.57 13.64
CA LYS A 107 -29.22 4.89 13.08
C LYS A 107 -29.11 4.79 11.56
N GLY A 108 -29.60 3.69 11.02
CA GLY A 108 -29.53 3.43 9.58
C GLY A 108 -30.35 2.23 9.13
N THR A 109 -30.26 1.94 7.84
CA THR A 109 -30.84 0.74 7.24
C THR A 109 -29.76 -0.11 6.58
N ILE A 110 -29.95 -1.43 6.64
CA ILE A 110 -29.05 -2.40 6.00
C ILE A 110 -29.89 -3.50 5.34
N TRP A 111 -29.48 -3.95 4.16
CA TRP A 111 -30.08 -5.09 3.46
C TRP A 111 -29.68 -6.40 4.14
N ALA A 112 -30.65 -7.20 4.58
CA ALA A 112 -30.41 -8.50 5.18
C ALA A 112 -30.63 -9.61 4.14
N GLU A 113 -29.56 -10.25 3.66
CA GLU A 113 -29.61 -11.23 2.57
C GLU A 113 -30.49 -12.44 2.88
N LYS A 114 -30.44 -13.00 4.09
CA LYS A 114 -31.27 -14.17 4.42
C LYS A 114 -32.75 -13.81 4.56
N LEU A 115 -33.05 -12.58 4.97
CA LEU A 115 -34.42 -12.10 5.17
C LEU A 115 -35.02 -11.46 3.92
N GLN A 116 -34.19 -11.14 2.91
CA GLN A 116 -34.59 -10.46 1.67
C GLN A 116 -35.35 -9.15 1.92
N GLN A 117 -34.91 -8.38 2.92
CA GLN A 117 -35.51 -7.09 3.27
C GLN A 117 -34.48 -6.13 3.86
N LYS A 118 -34.78 -4.83 3.80
CA LYS A 118 -34.07 -3.82 4.58
C LYS A 118 -34.52 -3.89 6.04
N ILE A 119 -33.56 -3.87 6.95
CA ILE A 119 -33.81 -3.80 8.39
C ILE A 119 -33.20 -2.52 8.95
N GLU A 120 -33.85 -1.96 9.96
CA GLU A 120 -33.30 -0.85 10.74
C GLU A 120 -32.27 -1.37 11.73
N PHE A 121 -31.26 -0.54 12.00
CA PHE A 121 -30.31 -0.80 13.06
C PHE A 121 -29.83 0.50 13.70
N GLN A 122 -29.22 0.36 14.87
CA GLN A 122 -28.43 1.41 15.49
C GLN A 122 -27.10 0.81 15.97
N ILE A 123 -25.99 1.52 15.77
CA ILE A 123 -24.69 1.21 16.36
C ILE A 123 -24.08 2.47 17.00
N GLU A 124 -23.00 2.28 17.76
CA GLU A 124 -22.25 3.39 18.33
C GLU A 124 -21.69 4.33 17.26
N THR A 125 -21.77 5.64 17.52
CA THR A 125 -21.36 6.69 16.56
C THR A 125 -19.87 6.67 16.25
N HIS A 126 -19.07 6.05 17.11
CA HIS A 126 -17.63 5.91 16.97
C HIS A 126 -17.18 4.57 16.33
N GLU A 127 -18.11 3.77 15.80
CA GLU A 127 -17.81 2.51 15.12
C GLU A 127 -18.31 2.54 13.68
N LEU A 128 -17.69 1.78 12.77
CA LEU A 128 -18.13 1.63 11.37
C LEU A 128 -19.14 0.49 11.25
N ALA A 129 -20.28 0.76 10.61
CA ALA A 129 -21.30 -0.24 10.35
C ALA A 129 -20.79 -1.30 9.36
N ALA A 130 -19.99 -0.90 8.35
CA ALA A 130 -19.37 -1.83 7.42
C ALA A 130 -18.47 -2.88 8.10
N VAL A 131 -17.91 -2.55 9.27
CA VAL A 131 -17.08 -3.47 10.06
C VAL A 131 -17.93 -4.27 11.04
N LYS A 132 -18.77 -3.58 11.84
CA LYS A 132 -19.52 -4.20 12.95
C LYS A 132 -20.68 -5.08 12.52
N LYS A 133 -21.22 -4.85 11.33
CA LYS A 133 -22.33 -5.64 10.77
C LYS A 133 -21.84 -6.70 9.77
N CYS A 134 -20.55 -6.78 9.50
CA CYS A 134 -20.02 -7.77 8.55
C CYS A 134 -20.18 -9.19 9.13
N ASP A 135 -21.09 -9.96 8.54
CA ASP A 135 -21.28 -11.37 8.86
C ASP A 135 -21.59 -12.18 7.59
N SER A 136 -21.34 -13.49 7.64
CA SER A 136 -21.44 -14.36 6.46
C SER A 136 -22.88 -14.75 6.10
N ILE A 137 -23.87 -14.42 6.92
CA ILE A 137 -25.26 -14.90 6.77
C ILE A 137 -26.16 -13.78 6.25
N GLN A 138 -26.17 -12.62 6.90
CA GLN A 138 -27.05 -11.51 6.60
C GLN A 138 -26.36 -10.44 5.75
N HIS A 139 -25.07 -10.19 5.99
CA HIS A 139 -24.35 -9.08 5.33
C HIS A 139 -23.04 -9.50 4.64
N PRO A 140 -23.02 -10.61 3.86
CA PRO A 140 -21.80 -11.09 3.23
C PRO A 140 -21.21 -10.10 2.23
N PHE A 141 -22.00 -9.17 1.68
CA PHE A 141 -21.51 -8.13 0.77
C PHE A 141 -20.47 -7.19 1.40
N LEU A 142 -20.52 -6.98 2.72
CA LEU A 142 -19.54 -6.15 3.44
C LEU A 142 -18.14 -6.80 3.50
N SER A 143 -18.06 -8.13 3.36
CA SER A 143 -16.79 -8.86 3.42
C SER A 143 -15.79 -8.39 2.37
N ALA A 144 -16.24 -7.84 1.24
CA ALA A 144 -15.38 -7.30 0.20
C ALA A 144 -14.47 -6.17 0.73
N LEU A 145 -15.01 -5.25 1.55
CA LEU A 145 -14.23 -4.15 2.15
C LEU A 145 -13.23 -4.66 3.18
N SER A 146 -13.67 -5.57 4.05
CA SER A 146 -12.82 -6.20 5.06
C SER A 146 -11.65 -6.94 4.40
N GLN A 147 -11.93 -7.78 3.39
CA GLN A 147 -10.92 -8.49 2.62
C GLN A 147 -9.94 -7.53 1.92
N TRP A 148 -10.45 -6.49 1.24
CA TRP A 148 -9.57 -5.52 0.60
C TRP A 148 -8.64 -4.85 1.61
N SER A 149 -9.16 -4.48 2.78
CA SER A 149 -8.36 -3.86 3.84
C SER A 149 -7.32 -4.81 4.43
N SER A 150 -7.65 -6.10 4.62
CA SER A 150 -6.71 -7.08 5.17
C SER A 150 -5.53 -7.38 4.22
N PHE A 151 -5.73 -7.19 2.92
CA PHE A 151 -4.71 -7.39 1.88
C PHE A 151 -4.02 -6.10 1.42
N LEU A 152 -4.38 -4.94 1.99
CA LEU A 152 -3.67 -3.70 1.76
C LEU A 152 -2.28 -3.78 2.41
N ARG A 153 -1.24 -3.43 1.67
CA ARG A 153 0.13 -3.32 2.19
C ARG A 153 0.70 -1.95 1.87
N THR A 154 1.44 -1.37 2.80
CA THR A 154 2.02 -0.04 2.67
C THR A 154 3.49 -0.06 3.05
N TYR A 155 4.35 0.36 2.14
CA TYR A 155 5.80 0.39 2.31
C TYR A 155 6.31 1.83 2.19
N ARG A 156 7.11 2.28 3.15
CA ARG A 156 7.74 3.61 3.13
C ARG A 156 9.20 3.47 2.73
N PHE A 157 9.47 3.47 1.43
CA PHE A 157 10.77 3.09 0.90
C PHE A 157 11.91 3.99 1.41
N ALA A 158 11.67 5.30 1.51
CA ALA A 158 12.65 6.28 2.00
C ALA A 158 12.93 6.22 3.52
N THR A 159 12.29 5.33 4.28
CA THR A 159 12.58 5.18 5.72
C THR A 159 13.82 4.32 5.95
N ASP A 160 14.06 3.99 7.21
CA ASP A 160 15.06 2.99 7.56
C ASP A 160 14.64 1.57 7.12
N PHE A 161 13.34 1.35 6.94
CA PHE A 161 12.69 0.15 6.41
C PHE A 161 13.09 -1.13 7.15
N GLY A 162 13.22 -1.04 8.48
CA GLY A 162 13.59 -2.14 9.38
C GLY A 162 15.09 -2.37 9.59
N ARG A 163 16.00 -1.56 9.01
CA ARG A 163 17.46 -1.76 9.14
C ARG A 163 17.96 -1.63 10.58
N ASN A 164 17.32 -0.83 11.40
CA ASN A 164 17.64 -0.65 12.82
C ASN A 164 16.74 -1.50 13.72
N THR A 165 15.80 -2.25 13.16
CA THR A 165 14.93 -3.16 13.88
C THR A 165 15.60 -4.52 14.03
N MET A 166 15.69 -5.00 15.28
CA MET A 166 16.19 -6.34 15.61
C MET A 166 15.01 -7.21 16.06
N ALA A 167 15.04 -8.49 15.75
CA ALA A 167 14.06 -9.43 16.28
C ALA A 167 14.45 -9.84 17.71
N ILE A 168 13.48 -9.85 18.61
CA ILE A 168 13.64 -10.31 19.99
C ILE A 168 12.99 -11.68 20.10
N ILE A 169 13.76 -12.70 20.47
CA ILE A 169 13.23 -14.02 20.77
C ILE A 169 13.43 -14.27 22.27
N VAL A 170 12.32 -14.39 23.00
CA VAL A 170 12.34 -14.65 24.44
C VAL A 170 12.66 -16.13 24.67
N ASN A 171 13.66 -16.40 25.51
CA ASN A 171 14.19 -17.76 25.71
C ASN A 171 13.36 -18.60 26.71
N SER A 172 12.24 -18.09 27.22
CA SER A 172 11.43 -18.78 28.23
C SER A 172 10.36 -19.68 27.61
N THR A 173 10.49 -20.99 27.87
CA THR A 173 9.47 -22.04 27.71
C THR A 173 8.77 -22.12 26.35
N GLY A 174 9.51 -22.50 25.30
CA GLY A 174 9.01 -23.28 24.15
C GLY A 174 7.81 -22.74 23.37
N THR A 175 7.35 -21.53 23.66
CA THR A 175 6.23 -20.86 23.04
C THR A 175 6.83 -19.70 22.26
N GLU A 176 7.10 -19.96 20.98
CA GLU A 176 7.25 -18.86 20.02
C GLU A 176 5.94 -18.07 20.11
N THR A 177 5.94 -16.94 20.80
CA THR A 177 4.86 -15.96 20.62
C THR A 177 4.96 -15.51 19.17
N ARG A 178 4.13 -16.10 18.30
CA ARG A 178 3.84 -15.54 16.99
C ARG A 178 3.35 -14.12 17.26
N GLU A 179 4.20 -13.14 16.97
CA GLU A 179 3.71 -11.76 16.94
C GLU A 179 2.60 -11.72 15.90
N GLU A 180 1.40 -11.35 16.31
CA GLU A 180 0.29 -11.18 15.37
C GLU A 180 0.62 -10.01 14.41
N ASP A 181 0.19 -10.11 13.15
CA ASP A 181 0.30 -9.07 12.12
C ASP A 181 1.73 -8.61 11.71
N PHE A 182 2.77 -9.42 11.89
CA PHE A 182 4.14 -9.05 11.45
C PHE A 182 4.23 -8.78 9.94
N ASP A 183 3.34 -9.36 9.14
CA ASP A 183 3.27 -9.18 7.69
C ASP A 183 2.61 -7.85 7.27
N LYS A 184 2.00 -7.13 8.22
CA LYS A 184 1.47 -5.77 8.02
C LYS A 184 2.41 -4.68 8.50
N ASP A 185 3.40 -5.02 9.33
CA ASP A 185 4.42 -4.10 9.82
C ASP A 185 5.70 -4.20 8.95
N PRO A 186 5.98 -3.19 8.09
CA PRO A 186 7.13 -3.23 7.19
C PRO A 186 8.48 -3.38 7.90
N ASP A 187 8.60 -2.94 9.15
CA ASP A 187 9.85 -2.94 9.90
C ASP A 187 10.15 -4.30 10.56
N LYS A 188 9.16 -5.21 10.64
CA LYS A 188 9.32 -6.58 11.18
C LYS A 188 9.89 -7.57 10.17
N ILE A 189 10.81 -7.10 9.33
CA ILE A 189 11.34 -7.84 8.18
C ILE A 189 12.07 -9.14 8.55
N ILE A 190 12.71 -9.19 9.73
CA ILE A 190 13.39 -10.39 10.22
C ILE A 190 12.39 -11.48 10.57
N ALA A 191 11.29 -11.11 11.24
CA ALA A 191 10.22 -12.05 11.58
C ALA A 191 9.54 -12.59 10.32
N LEU A 192 9.25 -11.70 9.35
CA LEU A 192 8.72 -12.06 8.05
C LEU A 192 9.61 -13.04 7.29
N TYR A 193 10.91 -12.75 7.18
CA TYR A 193 11.86 -13.62 6.49
C TYR A 193 11.99 -14.99 7.20
N ASN A 194 12.08 -15.00 8.53
CA ASN A 194 12.16 -16.24 9.29
C ASN A 194 10.91 -17.12 9.09
N ASP A 195 9.71 -16.52 9.12
CA ASP A 195 8.46 -17.21 8.82
C ASP A 195 8.46 -17.76 7.38
N ALA A 196 8.88 -16.96 6.40
CA ALA A 196 8.97 -17.36 5.01
C ALA A 196 9.92 -18.55 4.78
N ILE A 197 11.09 -18.53 5.42
CA ILE A 197 12.05 -19.62 5.35
C ILE A 197 11.51 -20.88 6.04
N LYS A 198 10.81 -20.75 7.17
CA LYS A 198 10.12 -21.88 7.82
C LYS A 198 9.05 -22.50 6.91
N GLN A 199 8.32 -21.67 6.16
CA GLN A 199 7.22 -22.13 5.29
C GLN A 199 7.69 -22.70 3.95
N TRP A 200 8.66 -22.05 3.29
CA TRP A 200 9.04 -22.35 1.90
C TRP A 200 10.52 -22.70 1.69
N GLY A 201 11.34 -22.62 2.74
CA GLY A 201 12.74 -23.02 2.71
C GLY A 201 13.58 -22.30 1.65
N SER A 202 14.49 -23.04 1.02
CA SER A 202 15.42 -22.51 0.03
C SER A 202 14.72 -21.88 -1.18
N ARG A 203 13.53 -22.35 -1.56
CA ARG A 203 12.78 -21.79 -2.70
C ARG A 203 12.51 -20.30 -2.54
N PHE A 204 12.20 -19.85 -1.32
CA PHE A 204 11.96 -18.43 -1.04
C PHE A 204 13.25 -17.61 -1.18
N PHE A 205 14.34 -18.11 -0.61
CA PHE A 205 15.65 -17.47 -0.71
C PHE A 205 16.13 -17.37 -2.16
N GLU A 206 15.97 -18.42 -2.97
CA GLU A 206 16.39 -18.42 -4.38
C GLU A 206 15.66 -17.36 -5.22
N GLU A 207 14.36 -17.13 -4.98
CA GLU A 207 13.65 -16.03 -5.66
C GLU A 207 14.13 -14.65 -5.19
N ILE A 208 14.42 -14.46 -3.90
CA ILE A 208 15.04 -13.23 -3.40
C ILE A 208 16.42 -13.02 -4.04
N LYS A 209 17.27 -14.05 -4.07
CA LYS A 209 18.61 -14.00 -4.66
C LYS A 209 18.55 -13.59 -6.13
N LYS A 210 17.66 -14.22 -6.90
CA LYS A 210 17.41 -13.91 -8.32
C LYS A 210 16.93 -12.48 -8.53
N ASP A 211 16.01 -12.00 -7.69
CA ASP A 211 15.51 -10.63 -7.76
C ASP A 211 16.57 -9.60 -7.38
N MET A 212 17.35 -9.86 -6.33
CA MET A 212 18.49 -9.02 -5.95
C MET A 212 19.55 -8.99 -7.05
N GLN A 213 19.83 -10.13 -7.69
CA GLN A 213 20.71 -10.21 -8.85
C GLN A 213 20.18 -9.39 -10.03
N PHE A 214 18.86 -9.36 -10.25
CA PHE A 214 18.24 -8.50 -11.26
C PHE A 214 18.50 -7.01 -10.98
N LEU A 215 18.70 -6.62 -9.73
CA LEU A 215 19.11 -5.28 -9.30
C LEU A 215 20.64 -5.07 -9.26
N ASN A 216 21.44 -6.00 -9.79
CA ASN A 216 22.91 -6.02 -9.68
C ASN A 216 23.41 -6.09 -8.22
N TYR A 217 22.70 -6.80 -7.34
CA TYR A 217 23.21 -7.23 -6.04
C TYR A 217 23.43 -8.74 -6.05
N ASN A 218 24.70 -9.18 -6.07
CA ASN A 218 25.05 -10.59 -6.15
C ASN A 218 25.13 -11.19 -4.76
N LEU A 219 23.98 -11.59 -4.21
CA LEU A 219 23.90 -12.22 -2.89
C LEU A 219 24.30 -13.69 -2.96
N LYS A 220 25.21 -14.11 -2.10
CA LYS A 220 25.53 -15.51 -1.84
C LYS A 220 24.56 -16.13 -0.84
N GLU A 221 24.33 -15.47 0.29
CA GLU A 221 23.43 -15.93 1.36
C GLU A 221 22.86 -14.79 2.20
N ILE A 222 21.73 -15.07 2.87
CA ILE A 222 21.12 -14.23 3.91
C ILE A 222 20.88 -15.11 5.14
N THR A 223 21.50 -14.78 6.26
CA THR A 223 21.35 -15.48 7.54
C THR A 223 20.76 -14.56 8.61
N ILE A 224 20.12 -15.16 9.61
CA ILE A 224 19.66 -14.48 10.83
C ILE A 224 20.55 -14.98 11.96
N GLU A 225 21.27 -14.06 12.61
CA GLU A 225 22.28 -14.42 13.62
C GLU A 225 22.05 -13.66 14.92
N SER A 226 22.43 -14.27 16.04
CA SER A 226 22.32 -13.62 17.34
C SER A 226 23.40 -12.56 17.50
N VAL A 227 22.98 -11.32 17.73
CA VAL A 227 23.87 -10.14 17.87
C VAL A 227 23.97 -9.62 19.30
N GLY A 228 23.26 -10.25 20.23
CA GLY A 228 23.27 -9.84 21.63
C GLY A 228 22.26 -10.62 22.47
N LYS A 229 22.37 -10.46 23.78
CA LYS A 229 21.46 -11.04 24.77
C LYS A 229 20.88 -9.94 25.66
N ILE A 230 19.59 -10.04 25.95
CA ILE A 230 18.88 -9.24 26.94
C ILE A 230 18.80 -10.06 28.22
N GLN A 231 19.17 -9.47 29.36
CA GLN A 231 19.22 -10.19 30.63
C GLN A 231 17.84 -10.28 31.32
N ALA A 232 16.99 -9.27 31.16
CA ALA A 232 15.68 -9.19 31.82
C ALA A 232 14.63 -8.51 30.93
N PRO A 233 13.64 -9.24 30.36
CA PRO A 233 13.53 -10.70 30.38
C PRO A 233 14.66 -11.38 29.58
N PRO A 234 15.07 -12.63 29.92
CA PRO A 234 16.05 -13.38 29.15
C PRO A 234 15.62 -13.57 27.70
N ALA A 235 16.27 -12.86 26.78
CA ALA A 235 15.98 -12.92 25.36
C ALA A 235 17.26 -12.78 24.53
N SER A 236 17.20 -13.21 23.28
CA SER A 236 18.29 -13.06 22.32
C SER A 236 17.86 -12.07 21.24
N LEU A 237 18.78 -11.18 20.86
CA LEU A 237 18.61 -10.25 19.75
C LEU A 237 19.12 -10.92 18.48
N TYR A 238 18.33 -10.81 17.41
CA TYR A 238 18.68 -11.33 16.10
C TYR A 238 18.64 -10.23 15.04
N ALA A 239 19.59 -10.30 14.11
CA ALA A 239 19.70 -9.38 12.98
C ALA A 239 20.14 -10.14 11.72
N PHE A 240 19.87 -9.56 10.56
CA PHE A 240 20.39 -10.08 9.31
C PHE A 240 21.91 -10.00 9.24
N HIS A 241 22.47 -10.99 8.56
CA HIS A 241 23.80 -10.97 8.00
C HIS A 241 23.67 -11.39 6.54
N ILE A 242 24.30 -10.65 5.64
CA ILE A 242 24.30 -10.99 4.21
C ILE A 242 25.73 -11.28 3.78
N GLN A 243 25.90 -12.17 2.81
CA GLN A 243 27.18 -12.36 2.13
C GLN A 243 26.99 -12.08 0.64
N GLU A 244 27.87 -11.29 0.06
CA GLU A 244 27.95 -11.10 -1.39
C GLU A 244 28.90 -12.14 -2.00
N GLU A 245 28.71 -12.50 -3.28
CA GLU A 245 29.47 -13.57 -3.95
C GLU A 245 30.99 -13.30 -3.99
N ASP A 246 31.40 -12.04 -3.98
CA ASP A 246 32.80 -11.58 -4.01
C ASP A 246 33.42 -11.38 -2.62
N LEU A 247 32.68 -11.62 -1.53
CA LEU A 247 33.16 -11.47 -0.16
C LEU A 247 33.28 -12.83 0.54
N GLU A 248 34.36 -13.01 1.30
CA GLU A 248 34.58 -14.20 2.13
C GLU A 248 33.91 -14.10 3.51
N TYR A 249 33.40 -12.92 3.88
CA TYR A 249 32.77 -12.65 5.18
C TYR A 249 31.34 -12.15 5.02
N LYS A 250 30.57 -12.23 6.11
CA LYS A 250 29.21 -11.72 6.19
C LYS A 250 29.18 -10.26 6.66
N ILE A 251 28.41 -9.44 5.97
CA ILE A 251 28.12 -8.05 6.32
C ILE A 251 26.96 -8.03 7.34
N PRO A 252 27.18 -7.51 8.56
CA PRO A 252 26.11 -7.32 9.53
C PRO A 252 25.05 -6.33 9.03
N GLN A 253 23.79 -6.51 9.41
CA GLN A 253 22.66 -5.65 9.02
C GLN A 253 22.94 -4.14 9.09
N ARG A 254 23.62 -3.69 10.16
CA ARG A 254 23.96 -2.27 10.36
C ARG A 254 25.02 -1.74 9.40
N GLU A 255 25.79 -2.60 8.75
CA GLU A 255 26.83 -2.22 7.79
C GLU A 255 26.36 -2.26 6.34
N ILE A 256 25.22 -2.92 6.06
CA ILE A 256 24.58 -2.92 4.74
C ILE A 256 24.21 -1.47 4.37
N SER A 257 24.54 -1.03 3.15
CA SER A 257 24.17 0.31 2.70
C SER A 257 22.66 0.53 2.73
N GLN A 258 22.22 1.75 3.03
CA GLN A 258 20.79 2.05 3.18
C GLN A 258 19.98 1.70 1.92
N GLY A 259 20.49 2.05 0.74
CA GLY A 259 19.82 1.74 -0.53
C GLY A 259 19.68 0.24 -0.78
N MET A 260 20.75 -0.53 -0.52
CA MET A 260 20.70 -1.99 -0.64
C MET A 260 19.73 -2.62 0.35
N PHE A 261 19.74 -2.18 1.62
CA PHE A 261 18.82 -2.70 2.62
C PHE A 261 17.35 -2.42 2.27
N ARG A 262 17.03 -1.20 1.81
CA ARG A 262 15.67 -0.85 1.34
C ARG A 262 15.23 -1.72 0.17
N ALA A 263 16.12 -1.95 -0.80
CA ALA A 263 15.85 -2.83 -1.93
C ALA A 263 15.60 -4.27 -1.47
N LEU A 264 16.46 -4.80 -0.60
CA LEU A 264 16.33 -6.14 -0.01
C LEU A 264 15.03 -6.30 0.78
N ALA A 265 14.72 -5.36 1.67
CA ALA A 265 13.51 -5.37 2.48
C ALA A 265 12.25 -5.38 1.60
N LEU A 266 12.19 -4.50 0.59
CA LEU A 266 11.08 -4.49 -0.35
C LEU A 266 10.98 -5.81 -1.12
N ILE A 267 12.10 -6.36 -1.62
CA ILE A 267 12.11 -7.64 -2.36
C ILE A 267 11.63 -8.80 -1.49
N ILE A 268 12.03 -8.86 -0.21
CA ILE A 268 11.54 -9.87 0.73
C ILE A 268 10.02 -9.73 0.91
N HIS A 269 9.52 -8.50 1.14
CA HIS A 269 8.08 -8.23 1.28
C HIS A 269 7.30 -8.65 0.03
N LEU A 270 7.75 -8.27 -1.17
CA LEU A 270 7.07 -8.60 -2.42
C LEU A 270 7.07 -10.10 -2.69
N ASN A 271 8.18 -10.79 -2.43
CA ASN A 271 8.23 -12.25 -2.54
C ASN A 271 7.33 -12.92 -1.51
N TYR A 272 7.29 -12.44 -0.27
CA TYR A 272 6.41 -13.00 0.75
C TYR A 272 4.96 -12.97 0.27
N LEU A 273 4.50 -11.80 -0.19
CA LEU A 273 3.16 -11.65 -0.74
C LEU A 273 2.90 -12.61 -1.91
N GLN A 274 3.86 -12.76 -2.83
CA GLN A 274 3.71 -13.64 -3.99
C GLN A 274 3.61 -15.13 -3.58
N PHE A 275 4.37 -15.56 -2.58
CA PHE A 275 4.37 -16.93 -2.09
C PHE A 275 3.15 -17.27 -1.22
N SER A 276 2.68 -16.32 -0.41
CA SER A 276 1.52 -16.52 0.46
C SER A 276 0.22 -16.81 -0.30
N SER A 277 0.18 -16.62 -1.63
CA SER A 277 -1.02 -16.81 -2.47
C SER A 277 -2.26 -16.08 -1.93
N SER A 278 -2.05 -15.07 -1.09
CA SER A 278 -3.10 -14.22 -0.57
C SER A 278 -3.67 -13.44 -1.75
N ALA A 279 -4.99 -13.25 -1.79
CA ALA A 279 -5.66 -12.45 -2.81
C ALA A 279 -5.23 -10.98 -2.63
N GLN A 280 -4.05 -10.64 -3.15
CA GLN A 280 -3.47 -9.32 -3.06
C GLN A 280 -4.40 -8.34 -3.73
N SER A 281 -4.82 -7.32 -2.98
CA SER A 281 -5.77 -6.32 -3.46
C SER A 281 -5.05 -5.03 -3.87
N CYS A 282 -4.09 -4.59 -3.05
CA CYS A 282 -3.49 -3.27 -3.18
C CYS A 282 -2.14 -3.15 -2.46
N ILE A 283 -1.13 -2.61 -3.14
CA ILE A 283 0.19 -2.32 -2.58
C ILE A 283 0.47 -0.81 -2.74
N LEU A 284 0.81 -0.14 -1.65
CA LEU A 284 1.22 1.26 -1.63
C LEU A 284 2.72 1.35 -1.33
N ILE A 285 3.48 2.07 -2.16
CA ILE A 285 4.92 2.28 -1.98
C ILE A 285 5.21 3.77 -2.03
N ASP A 286 5.62 4.35 -0.91
CA ASP A 286 5.93 5.77 -0.82
C ASP A 286 7.43 6.02 -1.04
N ASP A 287 7.76 7.07 -1.78
CA ASP A 287 9.11 7.52 -2.15
C ASP A 287 9.98 6.41 -2.78
N ILE A 288 9.42 5.70 -3.77
CA ILE A 288 10.14 4.64 -4.47
C ILE A 288 11.34 5.23 -5.24
N GLY A 289 12.46 4.52 -5.19
CA GLY A 289 13.72 4.89 -5.83
C GLY A 289 14.67 5.72 -4.95
N GLU A 290 14.20 6.26 -3.82
CA GLU A 290 15.00 7.12 -2.94
C GLU A 290 16.25 6.42 -2.38
N GLY A 291 17.42 6.98 -2.68
CA GLY A 291 18.72 6.43 -2.24
C GLY A 291 19.25 5.28 -3.10
N LEU A 292 18.66 5.01 -4.26
CA LEU A 292 19.20 4.12 -5.28
C LEU A 292 19.83 4.92 -6.44
N ASP A 293 20.82 4.33 -7.10
CA ASP A 293 21.33 4.88 -8.38
C ASP A 293 20.33 4.63 -9.53
N PHE A 294 20.62 5.24 -10.69
CA PHE A 294 19.79 5.14 -11.89
C PHE A 294 19.45 3.71 -12.28
N GLU A 295 20.47 2.85 -12.34
CA GLU A 295 20.33 1.49 -12.84
C GLU A 295 19.47 0.66 -11.90
N ARG A 296 19.73 0.75 -10.59
CA ARG A 296 19.01 0.00 -9.55
C ARG A 296 17.58 0.49 -9.37
N SER A 297 17.34 1.80 -9.38
CA SER A 297 16.01 2.39 -9.34
C SER A 297 15.17 1.89 -10.53
N SER A 298 15.72 1.99 -11.75
CA SER A 298 15.03 1.54 -12.97
C SER A 298 14.75 0.03 -12.98
N ARG A 299 15.70 -0.79 -12.52
CA ARG A 299 15.55 -2.26 -12.43
C ARG A 299 14.51 -2.64 -11.37
N LEU A 300 14.49 -1.99 -10.22
CA LEU A 300 13.48 -2.24 -9.18
C LEU A 300 12.06 -2.00 -9.72
N ILE A 301 11.84 -0.91 -10.44
CA ILE A 301 10.54 -0.63 -11.07
C ILE A 301 10.16 -1.71 -12.09
N LYS A 302 11.09 -2.09 -12.98
CA LYS A 302 10.86 -3.16 -13.96
C LYS A 302 10.54 -4.49 -13.29
N LEU A 303 11.17 -4.78 -12.16
CA LEU A 303 10.92 -5.99 -11.37
C LEU A 303 9.50 -5.99 -10.80
N ILE A 304 9.08 -4.89 -10.17
CA ILE A 304 7.74 -4.73 -9.60
C ILE A 304 6.68 -4.92 -10.71
N LEU A 305 6.85 -4.25 -11.85
CA LEU A 305 5.97 -4.39 -13.00
C LEU A 305 5.89 -5.83 -13.50
N LYS A 306 7.04 -6.52 -13.59
CA LYS A 306 7.10 -7.92 -14.03
C LYS A 306 6.39 -8.86 -13.05
N LYS A 307 6.56 -8.65 -11.73
CA LYS A 307 5.96 -9.53 -10.71
C LYS A 307 4.45 -9.41 -10.62
N PHE A 308 3.92 -8.20 -10.74
CA PHE A 308 2.51 -7.90 -10.47
C PHE A 308 1.69 -7.54 -11.70
N SER A 309 2.26 -7.70 -12.89
CA SER A 309 1.53 -7.60 -14.16
C SER A 309 0.33 -8.54 -14.18
N SER A 310 -0.80 -8.06 -14.73
CA SER A 310 -2.05 -8.82 -14.84
C SER A 310 -1.92 -10.08 -15.71
N LYS A 311 -0.94 -10.13 -16.62
CA LYS A 311 -0.71 -11.29 -17.51
C LYS A 311 -0.26 -12.54 -16.76
N ASP A 312 0.40 -12.37 -15.62
CA ASP A 312 1.06 -13.44 -14.88
C ASP A 312 0.34 -13.81 -13.57
N ASN A 313 -0.73 -13.10 -13.21
CA ASN A 313 -1.39 -13.23 -11.91
C ASN A 313 -2.86 -13.67 -12.01
N VAL A 314 -3.23 -14.63 -11.15
CA VAL A 314 -4.60 -15.18 -11.03
C VAL A 314 -5.58 -14.14 -10.43
N SER A 315 -5.06 -13.14 -9.72
CA SER A 315 -5.85 -12.04 -9.13
C SER A 315 -5.17 -10.69 -9.39
N PRO A 316 -5.94 -9.63 -9.73
CA PRO A 316 -5.37 -8.34 -10.05
C PRO A 316 -4.84 -7.64 -8.79
N VAL A 317 -3.56 -7.27 -8.82
CA VAL A 317 -2.89 -6.47 -7.77
C VAL A 317 -2.81 -5.03 -8.25
N GLN A 318 -3.38 -4.10 -7.48
CA GLN A 318 -3.27 -2.69 -7.78
C GLN A 318 -2.10 -2.06 -7.02
N ILE A 319 -1.18 -1.43 -7.71
CA ILE A 319 0.01 -0.81 -7.12
C ILE A 319 -0.13 0.72 -7.21
N PHE A 320 0.18 1.38 -6.11
CA PHE A 320 0.37 2.83 -6.04
C PHE A 320 1.79 3.10 -5.61
N MET A 321 2.53 3.88 -6.38
CA MET A 321 3.86 4.32 -6.02
C MET A 321 3.93 5.83 -6.00
N THR A 322 4.69 6.43 -5.10
CA THR A 322 5.02 7.85 -5.16
C THR A 322 6.49 8.04 -5.48
N SER A 323 6.80 9.01 -6.33
CA SER A 323 8.19 9.38 -6.57
C SER A 323 8.31 10.81 -7.08
N ASN A 324 9.48 11.39 -6.83
CA ASN A 324 10.03 12.59 -7.45
C ASN A 324 11.37 12.27 -8.14
N ASP A 325 11.80 11.01 -8.12
CA ASP A 325 13.06 10.57 -8.68
C ASP A 325 12.97 10.55 -10.20
N ARG A 326 13.90 11.25 -10.85
CA ARG A 326 13.96 11.37 -12.32
C ARG A 326 14.03 9.99 -12.99
N PHE A 327 14.71 9.04 -12.36
CA PHE A 327 14.93 7.73 -12.95
C PHE A 327 13.68 6.86 -12.90
N VAL A 328 13.00 6.81 -11.76
CA VAL A 328 11.68 6.17 -11.63
C VAL A 328 10.71 6.75 -12.66
N MET A 329 10.64 8.07 -12.74
CA MET A 329 9.73 8.77 -13.65
C MET A 329 10.01 8.38 -15.10
N ASN A 330 11.26 8.42 -15.55
CA ASN A 330 11.61 8.04 -16.92
C ASN A 330 11.46 6.54 -17.22
N ALA A 331 11.45 5.68 -16.21
CA ALA A 331 11.27 4.24 -16.38
C ALA A 331 9.79 3.82 -16.55
N ILE A 332 8.84 4.68 -16.18
CA ILE A 332 7.40 4.35 -16.15
C ILE A 332 6.65 5.10 -17.26
N PRO A 333 5.91 4.41 -18.13
CA PRO A 333 5.06 5.04 -19.15
C PRO A 333 4.05 6.04 -18.58
N LEU A 334 3.77 7.10 -19.33
CA LEU A 334 2.85 8.18 -18.93
C LEU A 334 1.41 7.69 -18.70
N ASP A 335 1.01 6.57 -19.31
CA ASP A 335 -0.30 5.93 -19.09
C ASP A 335 -0.56 5.57 -17.61
N TYR A 336 0.51 5.37 -16.83
CA TYR A 336 0.44 5.02 -15.41
C TYR A 336 0.58 6.24 -14.48
N TRP A 337 0.79 7.44 -15.02
CA TRP A 337 1.07 8.62 -14.21
C TRP A 337 -0.21 9.28 -13.65
N LEU A 338 -0.10 9.68 -12.39
CA LEU A 338 -0.99 10.61 -11.69
C LEU A 338 -0.16 11.84 -11.31
N LEU A 339 -0.20 12.87 -12.13
CA LEU A 339 0.54 14.10 -11.94
C LEU A 339 -0.21 15.02 -10.98
N ILE A 340 0.44 15.39 -9.87
CA ILE A 340 -0.11 16.27 -8.85
C ILE A 340 0.33 17.72 -9.09
N ASP A 341 -0.65 18.62 -9.14
CA ASP A 341 -0.46 20.05 -8.95
C ASP A 341 -1.04 20.51 -7.61
N ARG A 342 -0.21 21.14 -6.78
CA ARG A 342 -0.64 21.58 -5.45
C ARG A 342 -1.35 22.92 -5.56
N ILE A 343 -2.54 23.01 -4.98
CA ILE A 343 -3.32 24.24 -4.88
C ILE A 343 -3.59 24.60 -3.41
N PRO A 344 -3.99 25.84 -3.09
CA PRO A 344 -4.44 26.19 -1.74
C PRO A 344 -5.56 25.26 -1.27
N GLY A 345 -5.38 24.62 -0.12
CA GLY A 345 -6.39 23.72 0.46
C GLY A 345 -6.63 22.42 -0.32
N GLY A 346 -5.71 21.99 -1.20
CA GLY A 346 -5.89 20.72 -1.91
C GLY A 346 -4.86 20.43 -2.98
N MET A 347 -5.26 19.61 -3.96
CA MET A 347 -4.49 19.33 -5.16
C MET A 347 -5.39 19.03 -6.35
N ASN A 348 -4.90 19.33 -7.54
CA ASN A 348 -5.39 18.79 -8.80
C ASN A 348 -4.56 17.55 -9.16
N ILE A 349 -5.21 16.58 -9.81
CA ILE A 349 -4.56 15.37 -10.30
C ILE A 349 -4.85 15.25 -11.79
N PHE A 350 -3.80 15.19 -12.60
CA PHE A 350 -3.86 14.98 -14.04
C PHE A 350 -3.41 13.57 -14.38
N SER A 351 -4.12 12.92 -15.29
CA SER A 351 -3.77 11.61 -15.84
C SER A 351 -4.24 11.54 -17.28
N LYS A 352 -3.70 10.61 -18.07
CA LYS A 352 -4.15 10.41 -19.45
C LYS A 352 -5.67 10.12 -19.55
N LYS A 353 -6.29 9.61 -18.48
CA LYS A 353 -7.74 9.37 -18.44
C LYS A 353 -8.58 10.64 -18.31
N ASN A 354 -8.12 11.64 -17.56
CA ASN A 354 -8.89 12.87 -17.34
C ASN A 354 -8.38 14.08 -18.14
N SER A 355 -7.16 13.99 -18.68
CA SER A 355 -6.47 15.03 -19.44
C SER A 355 -5.73 14.42 -20.65
N PRO A 356 -6.40 13.69 -21.54
CA PRO A 356 -5.75 12.93 -22.62
C PRO A 356 -4.95 13.84 -23.56
N GLU A 357 -5.53 14.95 -24.01
CA GLU A 357 -4.90 15.90 -24.94
C GLU A 357 -3.55 16.40 -24.42
N MET A 358 -3.49 16.82 -23.15
CA MET A 358 -2.24 17.28 -22.52
C MET A 358 -1.13 16.22 -22.54
N PHE A 359 -1.49 14.95 -22.29
CA PHE A 359 -0.53 13.85 -22.28
C PHE A 359 -0.08 13.49 -23.70
N GLU A 360 -1.00 13.46 -24.66
CA GLU A 360 -0.72 13.17 -26.07
C GLU A 360 0.15 14.26 -26.70
N GLU A 361 -0.17 15.53 -26.48
CA GLU A 361 0.64 16.66 -26.94
C GLU A 361 2.06 16.62 -26.38
N PHE A 362 2.20 16.29 -25.08
CA PHE A 362 3.52 16.12 -24.49
C PHE A 362 4.28 14.95 -25.13
N GLU A 363 3.62 13.80 -25.37
CA GLU A 363 4.23 12.66 -26.07
C GLU A 363 4.75 13.05 -27.48
N PHE A 364 4.05 13.95 -28.19
CA PHE A 364 4.50 14.46 -29.50
C PHE A 364 5.76 15.34 -29.43
N THR A 365 6.12 15.89 -28.27
CA THR A 365 7.35 16.69 -28.13
C THR A 365 8.64 15.84 -28.24
N GLY A 366 8.54 14.54 -27.96
CA GLY A 366 9.69 13.63 -27.92
C GLY A 366 10.63 13.82 -26.71
N LEU A 367 10.24 14.66 -25.74
CA LEU A 367 10.97 14.85 -24.49
C LEU A 367 10.86 13.62 -23.56
N ASN A 368 11.73 13.54 -22.56
CA ASN A 368 11.65 12.44 -21.60
C ASN A 368 10.51 12.70 -20.58
N ASN A 369 9.92 11.66 -20.00
CA ASN A 369 8.75 11.79 -19.13
C ASN A 369 8.99 12.75 -17.95
N PHE A 370 10.20 12.78 -17.38
CA PHE A 370 10.55 13.72 -16.30
C PHE A 370 10.40 15.18 -16.73
N ASP A 371 10.67 15.50 -18.00
CA ASP A 371 10.51 16.85 -18.53
C ASP A 371 9.05 17.33 -18.46
N PHE A 372 8.06 16.42 -18.45
CA PHE A 372 6.65 16.76 -18.27
C PHE A 372 6.44 17.48 -16.93
N LEU A 373 6.99 16.93 -15.85
CA LEU A 373 6.92 17.56 -14.53
C LEU A 373 7.84 18.79 -14.44
N ALA A 374 9.06 18.67 -14.96
CA ALA A 374 10.11 19.68 -14.78
C ALA A 374 9.80 20.99 -15.52
N SER A 375 9.22 20.90 -16.72
CA SER A 375 8.79 22.06 -17.51
C SER A 375 7.46 22.66 -17.04
N GLU A 376 6.76 21.98 -16.12
CA GLU A 376 5.38 22.31 -15.75
C GLU A 376 4.41 22.36 -16.94
N TYR A 377 4.63 21.53 -17.97
CA TYR A 377 3.79 21.50 -19.19
C TYR A 377 2.28 21.38 -18.89
N PHE A 378 1.93 20.71 -17.79
CA PHE A 378 0.55 20.56 -17.32
C PHE A 378 -0.14 21.85 -16.86
N LYS A 379 0.59 22.98 -16.77
CA LYS A 379 0.05 24.28 -16.37
C LYS A 379 -0.39 25.18 -17.54
N GLY A 380 -0.13 24.78 -18.78
CA GLY A 380 -0.38 25.61 -19.97
C GLY A 380 0.80 26.49 -20.32
#